data_AF-A0A968L574-F1
#
_entry.id   AF-A0A968L574-F1
#
_cell.length_a   1.000
_cell.length_b   1.000
_cell.length_c   1.000
_cell.angle_alpha   90.00
_cell.angle_beta   90.00
_cell.angle_gamma   90.00
#
_symmetry.space_group_name_H-M   'P 1'
#
loop_
_entity.id
_entity.type
_entity.pdbx_description
1 polymer ?
#
loop_
_entity_poly.entity_id
_entity_poly.type
_entity_poly.pdbx_seq_one_letter_code
_entity_poly.pdbx_strand_id
1 'polypeptide(L)'
;MTAPRALTDSEVRVRRNRLTDHLDSFGDVVIRDVGASTPRRLLEFRLAAPGDPCEQDVEALYREYYDRTEAGGWRLSKYTYEYRDLRRGTRLGFHLHSLSGYPGLVAHAHCGSVEAEEEADHRRAVPYELMEANAIFMTLYARDADPDCAAFLPLVPGQP
;
A
#
# COMPACT_ATOMS: atom_id res chain seq x y z
N MET A 1 15.65 9.89 8.68
CA MET A 1 14.19 10.04 8.56
C MET A 1 13.61 10.13 9.97
N THR A 2 12.86 11.19 10.28
CA THR A 2 12.20 11.37 11.59
C THR A 2 11.10 10.33 11.74
N ALA A 3 10.99 9.69 12.91
CA ALA A 3 9.91 8.74 13.16
C ALA A 3 8.55 9.43 12.94
N PRO A 4 7.60 8.80 12.22
CA PRO A 4 6.30 9.40 11.96
C PRO A 4 5.60 9.72 13.28
N ARG A 5 5.04 10.93 13.37
CA ARG A 5 4.28 11.39 14.53
C ARG A 5 3.12 10.42 14.79
N ALA A 6 2.87 10.10 16.06
CA ALA A 6 1.70 9.33 16.44
C ALA A 6 0.40 10.11 16.15
N LEU A 7 -0.58 9.43 15.56
CA LEU A 7 -1.90 9.96 15.26
C LEU A 7 -2.87 9.70 16.43
N THR A 8 -3.77 10.62 16.67
CA THR A 8 -4.94 10.40 17.52
C THR A 8 -6.00 9.58 16.81
N ASP A 9 -6.98 9.06 17.55
CA ASP A 9 -8.13 8.34 16.97
C ASP A 9 -8.92 9.21 15.97
N SER A 10 -9.05 10.52 16.24
CA SER A 10 -9.67 11.47 15.32
C SER A 10 -8.84 11.67 14.05
N GLU A 11 -7.52 11.72 14.16
CA GLU A 11 -6.64 11.89 13.00
C GLU A 11 -6.62 10.65 12.11
N VAL A 12 -6.64 9.44 12.69
CA VAL A 12 -6.80 8.19 11.90
C VAL A 12 -8.14 8.20 11.18
N ARG A 13 -9.22 8.67 11.82
CA ARG A 13 -10.54 8.79 11.19
C ARG A 13 -10.56 9.80 10.05
N VAL A 14 -9.94 10.96 10.24
CA VAL A 14 -9.80 11.98 9.18
C VAL A 14 -8.96 11.44 8.03
N ARG A 15 -7.85 10.76 8.32
CA ARG A 15 -7.03 10.09 7.31
C ARG A 15 -7.86 9.09 6.52
N ARG A 16 -8.60 8.20 7.20
CA ARG A 16 -9.48 7.24 6.55
C ARG A 16 -10.44 7.92 5.58
N ASN A 17 -11.20 8.90 6.06
CA ASN A 17 -12.21 9.56 5.23
C ASN A 17 -11.57 10.25 4.01
N ARG A 18 -10.43 10.91 4.18
CA ARG A 18 -9.70 11.53 3.05
C ARG A 18 -9.25 10.51 2.00
N LEU A 19 -8.77 9.35 2.44
CA LEU A 19 -8.36 8.27 1.55
C LEU A 19 -9.57 7.66 0.84
N THR A 20 -10.68 7.47 1.55
CA THR A 20 -11.96 7.04 0.97
C THR A 20 -12.41 7.99 -0.13
N ASP A 21 -12.59 9.28 0.18
CA ASP A 21 -13.10 10.28 -0.76
C ASP A 21 -12.25 10.36 -2.03
N HIS A 22 -10.94 10.13 -1.90
CA HIS A 22 -10.04 10.09 -3.04
C HIS A 22 -10.20 8.82 -3.87
N LEU A 23 -10.15 7.65 -3.22
CA LEU A 23 -10.19 6.36 -3.90
C LEU A 23 -11.55 6.08 -4.56
N ASP A 24 -12.64 6.61 -3.98
CA ASP A 24 -14.01 6.46 -4.49
C ASP A 24 -14.17 7.04 -5.91
N SER A 25 -13.29 7.96 -6.31
CA SER A 25 -13.27 8.50 -7.67
C SER A 25 -12.72 7.56 -8.74
N PHE A 26 -12.13 6.42 -8.34
CA PHE A 26 -11.43 5.49 -9.24
C PHE A 26 -12.13 4.13 -9.41
N GLY A 27 -13.15 3.82 -8.61
CA GLY A 27 -13.86 2.55 -8.67
C GLY A 27 -14.52 2.18 -7.34
N ASP A 28 -14.93 0.92 -7.20
CA ASP A 28 -15.61 0.44 -6.00
C ASP A 28 -14.60 0.25 -4.86
N VAL A 29 -14.76 1.03 -3.78
CA VAL A 29 -13.88 0.96 -2.61
C VAL A 29 -14.56 0.24 -1.46
N VAL A 30 -13.96 -0.86 -1.00
CA VAL A 30 -14.30 -1.51 0.25
C VAL A 30 -13.29 -1.13 1.32
N ILE A 31 -13.78 -0.68 2.48
CA ILE A 31 -12.94 -0.21 3.58
C ILE A 31 -13.07 -1.15 4.77
N ARG A 32 -11.94 -1.54 5.33
CA ARG A 32 -11.86 -2.33 6.55
C ARG A 32 -11.00 -1.61 7.58
N ASP A 33 -11.63 -1.21 8.68
CA ASP A 33 -10.98 -0.57 9.83
C ASP A 33 -11.19 -1.44 11.07
N VAL A 34 -10.15 -2.16 11.49
CA VAL A 34 -10.24 -3.15 12.57
C VAL A 34 -9.16 -2.93 13.62
N GLY A 35 -9.50 -3.22 14.88
CA GLY A 35 -8.55 -3.14 15.98
C GLY A 35 -8.40 -1.76 16.63
N ALA A 36 -9.38 -0.86 16.47
CA ALA A 36 -9.37 0.46 17.10
C ALA A 36 -9.29 0.43 18.64
N SER A 37 -9.67 -0.68 19.27
CA SER A 37 -9.60 -0.90 20.72
C SER A 37 -8.51 -1.90 21.15
N THR A 38 -7.65 -2.34 20.22
CA THR A 38 -6.57 -3.30 20.49
C THR A 38 -5.19 -2.63 20.38
N PRO A 39 -4.10 -3.29 20.81
CA PRO A 39 -2.75 -2.73 20.65
C PRO A 39 -2.32 -2.52 19.21
N ARG A 40 -2.97 -3.22 18.26
CA ARG A 40 -2.73 -3.12 16.82
C ARG A 40 -4.02 -2.75 16.09
N ARG A 41 -3.91 -1.93 15.06
CA ARG A 41 -5.03 -1.54 14.19
C ARG A 41 -4.63 -1.68 12.73
N LEU A 42 -5.57 -2.15 11.91
CA LEU A 42 -5.43 -2.23 10.46
C LEU A 42 -6.47 -1.30 9.83
N LEU A 43 -6.01 -0.46 8.91
CA LEU A 43 -6.84 0.28 7.99
C LEU A 43 -6.54 -0.21 6.56
N GLU A 44 -7.51 -0.85 5.92
CA GLU A 44 -7.40 -1.43 4.58
C GLU A 44 -8.44 -0.80 3.64
N PHE A 45 -8.00 -0.46 2.44
CA PHE A 45 -8.81 -0.02 1.32
C PHE A 45 -8.57 -0.99 0.16
N ARG A 46 -9.64 -1.60 -0.32
CA ARG A 46 -9.65 -2.43 -1.51
C ARG A 46 -10.41 -1.68 -2.58
N LEU A 47 -9.70 -1.25 -3.61
CA LEU A 47 -10.25 -0.63 -4.81
C LEU A 47 -10.33 -1.71 -5.90
N ALA A 48 -11.53 -1.99 -6.38
CA ALA A 48 -11.74 -2.87 -7.53
C ALA A 48 -12.06 -2.02 -8.77
N ALA A 49 -11.28 -2.22 -9.83
CA ALA A 49 -11.58 -1.64 -11.14
C ALA A 49 -12.30 -2.71 -11.98
N PRO A 50 -13.51 -2.43 -12.47
CA PRO A 50 -14.26 -3.38 -13.30
C PRO A 50 -13.64 -3.51 -14.69
N GLY A 51 -13.56 -4.75 -15.18
CA GLY A 51 -13.22 -5.13 -16.55
C GLY A 51 -14.44 -5.38 -17.43
N ASP A 52 -14.22 -5.62 -18.72
CA ASP A 52 -15.27 -5.99 -19.69
C ASP A 52 -15.42 -7.53 -19.72
N PRO A 53 -16.60 -8.14 -19.42
CA PRO A 53 -17.94 -7.54 -19.35
C PRO A 53 -18.55 -7.39 -17.94
N CYS A 54 -17.77 -7.57 -16.86
CA CYS A 54 -18.10 -7.30 -15.44
C CYS A 54 -17.16 -8.06 -14.47
N GLU A 55 -16.12 -8.73 -14.96
CA GLU A 55 -15.15 -9.39 -14.09
C GLU A 55 -14.18 -8.36 -13.51
N GLN A 56 -13.75 -8.55 -12.26
CA GLN A 56 -12.72 -7.69 -11.67
C GLN A 56 -11.39 -8.01 -12.36
N ASP A 57 -10.91 -7.12 -13.22
CA ASP A 57 -9.62 -7.29 -13.89
C ASP A 57 -8.47 -6.94 -12.97
N VAL A 58 -8.70 -5.97 -12.08
CA VAL A 58 -7.66 -5.39 -11.24
C VAL A 58 -8.16 -5.09 -9.84
N GLU A 59 -7.31 -5.38 -8.86
CA GLU A 59 -7.50 -5.01 -7.47
C GLU A 59 -6.29 -4.19 -6.96
N ALA A 60 -6.55 -3.00 -6.45
CA ALA A 60 -5.56 -2.22 -5.72
C ALA A 60 -5.86 -2.29 -4.21
N LEU A 61 -4.87 -2.72 -3.43
CA LEU A 61 -4.97 -2.90 -1.98
C LEU A 61 -4.03 -1.93 -1.27
N TYR A 62 -4.60 -1.07 -0.43
CA TYR A 62 -3.85 -0.16 0.42
C TYR A 62 -4.08 -0.55 1.88
N ARG A 63 -3.02 -0.90 2.60
CA ARG A 63 -3.11 -1.31 4.01
C ARG A 63 -2.15 -0.51 4.85
N GLU A 64 -2.65 0.02 5.96
CA GLU A 64 -1.86 0.70 6.97
C GLU A 64 -2.03 -0.03 8.30
N TYR A 65 -0.91 -0.39 8.91
CA TYR A 65 -0.84 -1.05 10.20
C TYR A 65 -0.33 -0.07 11.22
N TYR A 66 -1.03 0.00 12.34
CA TYR A 66 -0.72 0.92 13.43
C TYR A 66 -0.50 0.16 14.72
N ASP A 67 0.52 0.57 15.47
CA ASP A 67 0.72 0.16 16.85
C ASP A 67 0.28 1.28 17.80
N ARG A 68 -0.40 0.90 18.89
CA ARG A 68 -0.79 1.84 19.95
C ARG A 68 0.46 2.30 20.69
N THR A 69 0.61 3.61 20.87
CA THR A 69 1.69 4.18 21.68
C THR A 69 1.31 4.21 23.16
N GLU A 70 2.29 4.32 24.05
CA GLU A 70 2.08 4.48 25.50
C GLU A 70 1.22 5.71 25.84
N ALA A 71 1.36 6.78 25.04
CA ALA A 71 0.55 8.00 25.16
C ALA A 71 -0.88 7.85 24.59
N GLY A 72 -1.27 6.65 24.17
CA GLY A 72 -2.60 6.37 23.64
C GLY A 72 -2.83 6.82 22.19
N GLY A 73 -1.78 7.14 21.44
CA GLY A 73 -1.85 7.44 20.00
C GLY A 73 -1.57 6.20 19.13
N TRP A 74 -1.49 6.41 17.81
CA TRP A 74 -1.26 5.38 16.81
C TRP A 74 -0.03 5.71 15.98
N ARG A 75 0.97 4.83 16.00
CA ARG A 75 2.17 4.96 15.16
C ARG A 75 2.05 4.00 13.98
N LEU A 76 2.21 4.52 12.77
CA LEU A 76 2.30 3.69 11.57
C LEU A 76 3.53 2.77 11.70
N SER A 77 3.30 1.46 11.68
CA SER A 77 4.34 0.44 11.86
C SER A 77 4.65 -0.32 10.58
N LYS A 78 3.66 -0.46 9.69
CA LYS A 78 3.80 -1.03 8.34
C LYS A 78 2.76 -0.40 7.43
N TYR A 79 3.06 -0.28 6.16
CA TYR A 79 2.01 -0.17 5.15
C TYR A 79 2.37 -1.00 3.92
N THR A 80 1.35 -1.41 3.18
CA THR A 80 1.47 -2.16 1.93
C THR A 80 0.55 -1.55 0.89
N TYR A 81 1.07 -1.30 -0.31
CA TYR A 81 0.29 -0.93 -1.49
C TYR A 81 0.49 -2.01 -2.55
N GLU A 82 -0.57 -2.68 -2.95
CA GLU A 82 -0.50 -3.76 -3.94
C GLU A 82 -1.42 -3.44 -5.12
N TYR A 83 -0.94 -3.74 -6.32
CA TYR A 83 -1.72 -3.83 -7.54
C TYR A 83 -1.74 -5.29 -7.97
N ARG A 84 -2.93 -5.85 -8.17
CA ARG A 84 -3.13 -7.23 -8.60
C ARG A 84 -3.85 -7.20 -9.94
N ASP A 85 -3.17 -7.66 -10.98
CA ASP A 85 -3.77 -7.93 -12.28
C ASP A 85 -4.33 -9.36 -12.25
N LEU A 86 -5.62 -9.48 -11.97
CA LEU A 86 -6.30 -10.76 -11.82
C LEU A 86 -6.40 -11.48 -13.16
N ARG A 87 -6.45 -10.74 -14.27
CA ARG A 87 -6.50 -11.29 -15.62
C ARG A 87 -5.19 -11.97 -16.01
N ARG A 88 -4.05 -11.35 -15.68
CA ARG A 88 -2.71 -11.90 -15.95
C ARG A 88 -2.19 -12.80 -14.82
N GLY A 89 -2.84 -12.77 -13.66
CA GLY A 89 -2.38 -13.46 -12.46
C GLY A 89 -1.08 -12.87 -11.89
N THR A 90 -0.77 -11.61 -12.21
CA THR A 90 0.45 -10.92 -11.78
C THR A 90 0.15 -9.85 -10.74
N ARG A 91 1.14 -9.56 -9.89
CA ARG A 91 1.02 -8.51 -8.87
C ARG A 91 2.27 -7.64 -8.82
N LEU A 92 2.07 -6.44 -8.31
CA LEU A 92 3.09 -5.50 -7.93
C LEU A 92 2.81 -5.01 -6.51
N GLY A 93 3.71 -5.30 -5.57
CA GLY A 93 3.60 -4.90 -4.17
C GLY A 93 4.68 -3.92 -3.79
N PHE A 94 4.30 -2.88 -3.05
CA PHE A 94 5.17 -1.95 -2.36
C PHE A 94 4.89 -2.04 -0.85
N HIS A 95 5.92 -2.08 0.00
CA HIS A 95 5.72 -2.02 1.44
C HIS A 95 6.87 -1.36 2.19
N LEU A 96 6.53 -0.75 3.33
CA LEU A 96 7.48 -0.33 4.35
C LEU A 96 7.42 -1.26 5.55
N HIS A 97 8.57 -1.78 5.99
CA HIS A 97 8.66 -2.50 7.26
C HIS A 97 10.02 -2.34 7.94
N SER A 98 10.07 -2.61 9.24
CA SER A 98 11.31 -2.57 10.02
C SER A 98 12.19 -3.77 9.72
N LEU A 99 13.49 -3.55 9.51
CA LEU A 99 14.49 -4.61 9.46
C LEU A 99 15.19 -4.74 10.82
N SER A 100 15.51 -5.97 11.22
CA SER A 100 16.32 -6.21 12.42
C SER A 100 17.64 -5.46 12.31
N GLY A 101 17.98 -4.67 13.34
CA GLY A 101 19.19 -3.84 13.37
C GLY A 101 19.11 -2.52 12.63
N TYR A 102 17.97 -2.15 12.03
CA TYR A 102 17.77 -0.85 11.38
C TYR A 102 16.77 0.02 12.16
N PRO A 103 17.09 1.28 12.50
CA PRO A 103 16.26 2.12 13.36
C PRO A 103 15.03 2.72 12.66
N GLY A 104 14.80 2.43 11.39
CA GLY A 104 13.72 2.98 10.58
C GLY A 104 12.96 1.94 9.77
N LEU A 105 11.92 2.41 9.06
CA LEU A 105 11.23 1.61 8.06
C LEU A 105 12.05 1.59 6.76
N VAL A 106 12.13 0.42 6.13
CA VAL A 106 12.81 0.21 4.86
C VAL A 106 11.78 -0.09 3.78
N ALA A 107 11.92 0.58 2.65
CA ALA A 107 11.04 0.45 1.50
C ALA A 107 11.47 -0.70 0.60
N HIS A 108 10.52 -1.57 0.30
CA HIS A 108 10.69 -2.64 -0.67
C HIS A 108 9.56 -2.67 -1.69
N ALA A 109 9.91 -3.17 -2.86
CA ALA A 109 8.97 -3.58 -3.88
C ALA A 109 9.21 -5.05 -4.27
N HIS A 110 8.15 -5.72 -4.69
CA HIS A 110 8.21 -7.06 -5.27
C HIS A 110 7.12 -7.20 -6.34
N CYS A 111 7.33 -8.12 -7.26
CA CYS A 111 6.44 -8.44 -8.37
C CYS A 111 6.45 -9.95 -8.51
N GLY A 112 5.30 -10.54 -8.80
CA GLY A 112 5.14 -11.99 -8.77
C GLY A 112 3.72 -12.40 -9.10
N SER A 113 3.31 -13.59 -8.67
CA SER A 113 1.92 -14.05 -8.88
C SER A 113 0.97 -13.45 -7.83
N VAL A 114 -0.31 -13.31 -8.18
CA VAL A 114 -1.36 -12.86 -7.23
C VAL A 114 -1.52 -13.79 -6.03
N GLU A 115 -1.23 -15.08 -6.19
CA GLU A 115 -1.32 -16.13 -5.16
C GLU A 115 -0.05 -16.28 -4.32
N ALA A 116 1.07 -15.67 -4.72
CA ALA A 116 2.31 -15.80 -3.98
C ALA A 116 2.14 -15.26 -2.55
N GLU A 117 2.89 -15.78 -1.59
CA GLU A 117 3.03 -15.11 -0.27
C GLU A 117 4.02 -13.94 -0.39
N GLU A 118 4.25 -13.13 0.65
CA GLU A 118 5.33 -12.11 0.62
C GLU A 118 6.67 -12.82 0.28
N GLU A 119 7.08 -12.76 -0.99
CA GLU A 119 8.19 -13.53 -1.55
C GLU A 119 9.55 -13.00 -1.06
N ALA A 120 10.56 -13.87 -1.11
CA ALA A 120 11.92 -13.54 -0.66
C ALA A 120 12.64 -12.49 -1.52
N ASP A 121 12.21 -12.26 -2.77
CA ASP A 121 12.87 -11.37 -3.74
C ASP A 121 12.43 -9.90 -3.60
N HIS A 122 12.62 -9.35 -2.40
CA HIS A 122 12.44 -7.93 -2.13
C HIS A 122 13.51 -7.10 -2.84
N ARG A 123 13.09 -6.12 -3.64
CA ARG A 123 13.97 -5.08 -4.17
C ARG A 123 13.82 -3.81 -3.35
N ARG A 124 14.93 -3.12 -3.06
CA ARG A 124 14.85 -1.78 -2.45
C ARG A 124 14.04 -0.85 -3.37
N ALA A 125 13.15 -0.09 -2.76
CA ALA A 125 12.30 0.87 -3.46
C ALA A 125 12.41 2.26 -2.82
N VAL A 126 11.83 3.27 -3.46
CA VAL A 126 11.68 4.62 -2.90
C VAL A 126 10.40 4.66 -2.06
N PRO A 127 10.38 5.29 -0.87
CA PRO A 127 9.14 5.50 -0.14
C PRO A 127 8.10 6.25 -0.98
N TYR A 128 6.90 5.68 -1.11
CA TYR A 128 5.78 6.33 -1.77
C TYR A 128 4.68 6.69 -0.79
N GLU A 129 4.10 7.87 -0.95
CA GLU A 129 2.79 8.17 -0.38
C GLU A 129 1.70 7.40 -1.13
N LEU A 130 0.54 7.18 -0.49
CA LEU A 130 -0.57 6.42 -1.10
C LEU A 130 -0.97 6.98 -2.47
N MET A 131 -0.96 8.32 -2.60
CA MET A 131 -1.33 9.00 -3.84
C MET A 131 -0.36 8.71 -4.98
N GLU A 132 0.93 8.63 -4.68
CA GLU A 132 1.95 8.34 -5.68
C GLU A 132 1.88 6.87 -6.12
N ALA A 133 1.68 5.95 -5.17
CA ALA A 133 1.45 4.55 -5.47
C ALA A 133 0.18 4.36 -6.31
N ASN A 134 -0.92 5.05 -5.95
CA ASN A 134 -2.15 5.04 -6.74
C ASN A 134 -1.90 5.55 -8.17
N ALA A 135 -1.17 6.66 -8.35
CA ALA A 135 -0.87 7.19 -9.68
C ALA A 135 -0.07 6.20 -10.56
N ILE A 136 0.89 5.48 -9.97
CA ILE A 136 1.62 4.40 -10.66
C ILE A 136 0.65 3.30 -11.09
N PHE A 137 -0.22 2.86 -10.17
CA PHE A 137 -1.20 1.80 -10.43
C PHE A 137 -2.22 2.18 -11.51
N MET A 138 -2.77 3.40 -11.45
CA MET A 138 -3.67 3.93 -12.47
C MET A 138 -2.98 4.03 -13.83
N THR A 139 -1.67 4.34 -13.86
CA THR A 139 -0.89 4.36 -15.11
C THR A 139 -0.72 2.96 -15.69
N LEU A 140 -0.44 1.96 -14.86
CA LEU A 140 -0.33 0.56 -15.29
C LEU A 140 -1.67 0.07 -15.86
N TYR A 141 -2.76 0.32 -15.13
CA TYR A 141 -4.11 -0.02 -15.56
C TYR A 141 -4.48 0.65 -16.89
N ALA A 142 -4.32 1.98 -16.99
CA ALA A 142 -4.68 2.73 -18.19
C ALA A 142 -3.86 2.35 -19.44
N ARG A 143 -2.64 1.81 -19.24
CA ARG A 143 -1.77 1.35 -20.33
C ARG A 143 -1.94 -0.13 -20.66
N ASP A 144 -2.77 -0.83 -19.91
CA ASP A 144 -2.86 -2.30 -19.94
C ASP A 144 -1.47 -2.97 -19.85
N ALA A 145 -0.61 -2.43 -18.98
CA ALA A 145 0.78 -2.85 -18.85
C ALA A 145 0.94 -3.96 -17.79
N ASP A 146 1.83 -4.91 -18.05
CA ASP A 146 2.19 -5.93 -17.06
C ASP A 146 2.96 -5.27 -15.88
N PRO A 147 2.57 -5.52 -14.63
CA PRO A 147 3.31 -5.04 -13.46
C PRO A 147 4.76 -5.52 -13.41
N ASP A 148 5.70 -4.57 -13.33
CA ASP A 148 7.13 -4.84 -13.12
C ASP A 148 7.66 -4.02 -11.93
N CYS A 149 8.43 -4.68 -11.06
CA CYS A 149 9.20 -4.08 -9.97
C CYS A 149 10.05 -2.88 -10.42
N ALA A 150 10.51 -2.83 -11.68
CA ALA A 150 11.27 -1.70 -12.21
C ALA A 150 10.51 -0.37 -12.15
N ALA A 151 9.17 -0.40 -12.10
CA ALA A 151 8.34 0.79 -11.95
C ALA A 151 8.60 1.56 -10.64
N PHE A 152 9.24 0.93 -9.65
CA PHE A 152 9.56 1.53 -8.35
C PHE A 152 11.04 1.80 -8.12
N LEU A 153 11.89 1.48 -9.10
CA LEU A 153 13.30 1.85 -9.02
C LEU A 153 13.43 3.35 -9.30
N PRO A 154 14.31 4.07 -8.59
CA PRO A 154 14.61 5.43 -8.95
C PRO A 154 15.12 5.46 -10.41
N LEU A 155 14.60 6.39 -11.21
CA LEU A 155 14.98 6.56 -12.62
C LEU A 155 16.49 6.81 -12.83
N VAL A 156 17.21 7.11 -11.74
CA VAL A 156 18.66 7.24 -11.71
C VAL A 156 19.23 6.26 -10.66
N PRO A 157 20.14 5.34 -11.04
CA PRO A 157 20.80 4.48 -10.07
C PRO A 157 21.74 5.32 -9.21
N GLY A 158 21.49 5.34 -7.90
CA GLY A 158 22.45 5.83 -6.91
C GLY A 158 22.00 7.07 -6.15
N GLN A 159 21.17 6.88 -5.14
CA GLN A 159 21.43 7.46 -3.83
C GLN A 159 21.01 6.44 -2.74
N PRO A 160 21.79 6.35 -1.64
CA PRO A 160 21.74 5.25 -0.68
C PRO A 160 20.42 5.13 0.10
#